data_AF-A0A1D3JNZ0-F1
#
_entry.id   AF-A0A1D3JNZ0-F1
#
_cell.length_a   1.000
_cell.length_b   1.000
_cell.length_c   1.000
_cell.angle_alpha   90.00
_cell.angle_beta   90.00
_cell.angle_gamma   90.00
#
_symmetry.space_group_name_H-M   'P 1'
#
loop_
_entity.id
_entity.type
_entity.pdbx_description
1 polymer ?
#
loop_
_entity_poly.entity_id
_entity_poly.type
_entity_poly.pdbx_seq_one_letter_code
_entity_poly.pdbx_strand_id
1 'polypeptide(L)'
;KESNIDDIKKELQKNVLESQNNNTDINQYLRKVENIYNILKLNKIKKIIDKVKEYTNEIDKNNKSINNELSNSEKIIKKIEENSSLKECQSKIESTIDDKDIDGCIKNITDLKTYILNEENNINTYFKNAEEYNKNVLLNFNNIEMADTKSQYILNIKKNNGTNSNDYNINELKEHKNKSNGYKDEADKNTKAIKKNKELFEKYKQDVTVLLNKYSALALKNKFDKTKTDSEQIIKEIKDQIYL
;
A
#
# COMPACT_ATOMS: atom_id res chain seq x y z
N LYS A 1 75.46 39.92 -46.89
CA LYS A 1 74.16 39.26 -46.61
C LYS A 1 74.30 38.59 -45.25
N GLU A 2 74.03 39.34 -44.20
CA GLU A 2 74.21 38.91 -42.81
C GLU A 2 73.02 39.39 -41.97
N SER A 3 71.83 39.31 -42.55
CA SER A 3 70.62 39.16 -41.77
C SER A 3 70.12 37.78 -42.12
N ASN A 4 70.06 36.92 -41.12
CA ASN A 4 69.07 35.85 -41.12
C ASN A 4 69.07 35.16 -39.76
N ILE A 5 70.20 34.70 -39.23
CA ILE A 5 70.14 33.71 -38.13
C ILE A 5 69.73 34.31 -36.78
N ASP A 6 70.29 35.45 -36.36
CA ASP A 6 69.97 36.03 -35.04
C ASP A 6 68.57 36.67 -34.98
N ASP A 7 68.13 37.29 -36.07
CA ASP A 7 66.77 37.82 -36.19
C ASP A 7 65.73 36.69 -36.20
N ILE A 8 65.98 35.63 -36.99
CA ILE A 8 65.15 34.41 -36.99
C ILE A 8 65.09 33.78 -35.58
N LYS A 9 66.23 33.74 -34.86
CA LYS A 9 66.28 33.18 -33.50
C LYS A 9 65.43 34.00 -32.52
N LYS A 10 65.48 35.33 -32.57
CA LYS A 10 64.66 36.22 -31.71
C LYS A 10 63.17 36.07 -32.03
N GLU A 11 62.81 36.01 -33.30
CA GLU A 11 61.42 35.84 -33.73
C GLU A 11 60.86 34.48 -33.29
N LEU A 12 61.64 33.40 -33.43
CA LEU A 12 61.27 32.08 -32.92
C LEU A 12 61.08 32.07 -31.40
N GLN A 13 61.97 32.71 -30.62
CA GLN A 13 61.82 32.81 -29.17
C GLN A 13 60.56 33.57 -28.76
N LYS A 14 60.24 34.66 -29.46
CA LYS A 14 59.00 35.42 -29.25
C LYS A 14 57.77 34.57 -29.55
N ASN A 15 57.75 33.87 -30.68
CA ASN A 15 56.64 32.98 -31.07
C ASN A 15 56.45 31.81 -30.08
N VAL A 16 57.54 31.26 -29.53
CA VAL A 16 57.48 30.23 -28.48
C VAL A 16 56.86 30.79 -27.20
N LEU A 17 57.28 31.98 -26.75
CA LEU A 17 56.72 32.64 -25.56
C LEU A 17 55.24 32.97 -25.74
N GLU A 18 54.85 33.52 -26.90
CA GLU A 18 53.44 33.78 -27.22
C GLU A 18 52.62 32.50 -27.23
N SER A 19 53.15 31.41 -27.81
CA SER A 19 52.50 30.10 -27.80
C SER A 19 52.34 29.52 -26.39
N GLN A 20 53.35 29.70 -25.51
CA GLN A 20 53.29 29.27 -24.11
C GLN A 20 52.26 30.08 -23.31
N ASN A 21 52.17 31.39 -23.53
CA ASN A 21 51.17 32.26 -22.92
C ASN A 21 49.76 31.88 -23.38
N ASN A 22 49.56 31.69 -24.69
CA ASN A 22 48.29 31.23 -25.25
C ASN A 22 47.87 29.87 -24.67
N ASN A 23 48.80 28.92 -24.51
CA ASN A 23 48.53 27.64 -23.86
C ASN A 23 48.12 27.80 -22.39
N THR A 24 48.73 28.74 -21.68
CA THR A 24 48.37 29.05 -20.28
C THR A 24 46.94 29.60 -20.20
N ASP A 25 46.59 30.53 -21.08
CA ASP A 25 45.24 31.10 -21.15
C ASP A 25 44.19 30.05 -21.53
N ILE A 26 44.47 29.20 -22.53
CA ILE A 26 43.60 28.07 -22.90
C ILE A 26 43.37 27.16 -21.69
N ASN A 27 44.42 26.79 -20.96
CA ASN A 27 44.29 25.97 -19.76
C ASN A 27 43.44 26.64 -18.66
N GLN A 28 43.56 27.95 -18.49
CA GLN A 28 42.68 28.69 -17.57
C GLN A 28 41.22 28.67 -18.02
N TYR A 29 40.94 28.87 -19.30
CA TYR A 29 39.58 28.80 -19.83
C TYR A 29 38.99 27.39 -19.70
N LEU A 30 39.77 26.34 -19.96
CA LEU A 30 39.35 24.96 -19.77
C LEU A 30 38.96 24.67 -18.31
N ARG A 31 39.76 25.15 -17.33
CA ARG A 31 39.42 25.05 -15.89
C ARG A 31 38.10 25.77 -15.55
N LYS A 32 37.85 26.95 -16.14
CA LYS A 32 36.58 27.67 -15.95
C LYS A 32 35.39 26.91 -16.53
N VAL A 33 35.53 26.36 -17.73
CA VAL A 33 34.49 25.53 -18.38
C VAL A 33 34.19 24.29 -17.53
N GLU A 34 35.23 23.63 -17.02
CA GLU A 34 35.09 22.47 -16.14
C GLU A 34 34.34 22.81 -14.85
N ASN A 35 34.66 23.93 -14.20
CA ASN A 35 33.94 24.39 -13.01
C ASN A 35 32.46 24.67 -13.30
N ILE A 36 32.15 25.34 -14.42
CA ILE A 36 30.76 25.61 -14.82
C ILE A 36 30.00 24.29 -15.05
N TYR A 37 30.62 23.32 -15.73
CA TYR A 37 30.04 22.01 -15.95
C TYR A 37 29.71 21.30 -14.63
N ASN A 38 30.62 21.34 -13.65
CA ASN A 38 30.40 20.76 -12.33
C ASN A 38 29.24 21.45 -11.59
N ILE A 39 29.16 22.78 -11.61
CA ILE A 39 28.03 23.53 -11.02
C ILE A 39 26.69 23.11 -11.63
N LEU A 40 26.63 23.02 -12.96
CA LEU A 40 25.41 22.61 -13.67
C LEU A 40 25.00 21.16 -13.34
N LYS A 41 25.98 20.26 -13.24
CA LYS A 41 25.79 18.86 -12.82
C LYS A 41 25.16 18.78 -11.42
N LEU A 42 25.69 19.54 -10.47
CA LEU A 42 25.19 19.57 -9.09
C LEU A 42 23.79 20.18 -8.99
N ASN A 43 23.52 21.25 -9.73
CA ASN A 43 22.19 21.86 -9.78
C ASN A 43 21.13 20.87 -10.32
N LYS A 44 21.50 20.02 -11.28
CA LYS A 44 20.61 18.94 -11.75
C LYS A 44 20.33 17.91 -10.65
N ILE A 45 21.36 17.51 -9.89
CA ILE A 45 21.21 16.55 -8.78
C ILE A 45 20.33 17.13 -7.68
N LYS A 46 20.53 18.40 -7.30
CA LYS A 46 19.70 19.07 -6.29
C LYS A 46 18.22 19.05 -6.66
N LYS A 47 17.89 19.37 -7.92
CA LYS A 47 16.50 19.28 -8.42
C LYS A 47 15.91 17.87 -8.36
N ILE A 48 16.75 16.84 -8.50
CA ILE A 48 16.30 15.44 -8.34
C ILE A 48 16.02 15.15 -6.87
N ILE A 49 16.88 15.59 -5.95
CA ILE A 49 16.69 15.44 -4.50
C ILE A 49 15.40 16.11 -4.04
N ASP A 50 15.14 17.33 -4.49
CA ASP A 50 13.92 18.06 -4.12
C ASP A 50 12.66 17.26 -4.50
N LYS A 51 12.63 16.65 -5.69
CA LYS A 51 11.53 15.75 -6.10
C LYS A 51 11.47 14.47 -5.29
N VAL A 52 12.60 13.86 -4.97
CA VAL A 52 12.64 12.66 -4.12
C VAL A 52 12.06 12.95 -2.73
N LYS A 53 12.29 14.14 -2.17
CA LYS A 53 11.66 14.59 -0.92
C LYS A 53 10.16 14.72 -1.04
N GLU A 54 9.67 15.31 -2.13
CA GLU A 54 8.23 15.40 -2.41
C GLU A 54 7.59 14.01 -2.46
N TYR A 55 8.16 13.08 -3.23
CA TYR A 55 7.67 11.70 -3.31
C TYR A 55 7.70 10.98 -1.96
N THR A 56 8.77 11.17 -1.17
CA THR A 56 8.89 10.59 0.18
C THR A 56 7.77 11.11 1.10
N ASN A 57 7.52 12.41 1.10
CA ASN A 57 6.45 13.02 1.91
C ASN A 57 5.05 12.53 1.50
N GLU A 58 4.82 12.36 0.20
CA GLU A 58 3.57 11.81 -0.31
C GLU A 58 3.37 10.34 0.09
N ILE A 59 4.44 9.54 0.09
CA ILE A 59 4.39 8.16 0.58
C ILE A 59 3.99 8.15 2.06
N ASP A 60 4.65 8.94 2.91
CA ASP A 60 4.34 8.99 4.35
C ASP A 60 2.89 9.42 4.61
N LYS A 61 2.37 10.37 3.81
CA LYS A 61 0.96 10.79 3.89
C LYS A 61 0.01 9.66 3.48
N ASN A 62 0.29 8.98 2.37
CA ASN A 62 -0.54 7.89 1.88
C ASN A 62 -0.51 6.70 2.84
N ASN A 63 0.64 6.34 3.41
CA ASN A 63 0.73 5.27 4.42
C ASN A 63 -0.12 5.56 5.66
N LYS A 64 -0.15 6.81 6.14
CA LYS A 64 -1.08 7.21 7.22
C LYS A 64 -2.54 7.01 6.83
N SER A 65 -2.91 7.40 5.61
CA SER A 65 -4.26 7.18 5.10
C SER A 65 -4.60 5.69 4.99
N ILE A 66 -3.71 4.86 4.46
CA ILE A 66 -3.89 3.40 4.38
C ILE A 66 -4.15 2.81 5.76
N ASN A 67 -3.34 3.18 6.76
CA ASN A 67 -3.50 2.70 8.13
C ASN A 67 -4.85 3.09 8.73
N ASN A 68 -5.33 4.31 8.45
CA ASN A 68 -6.64 4.75 8.90
C ASN A 68 -7.77 3.94 8.25
N GLU A 69 -7.71 3.73 6.93
CA GLU A 69 -8.73 2.96 6.21
C GLU A 69 -8.74 1.47 6.62
N LEU A 70 -7.54 0.88 6.80
CA LEU A 70 -7.41 -0.46 7.35
C LEU A 70 -8.00 -0.55 8.75
N SER A 71 -7.65 0.39 9.65
CA SER A 71 -8.19 0.44 11.02
C SER A 71 -9.72 0.55 11.02
N ASN A 72 -10.30 1.36 10.14
CA ASN A 72 -11.75 1.49 10.01
C ASN A 72 -12.40 0.19 9.53
N SER A 73 -11.80 -0.48 8.54
CA SER A 73 -12.29 -1.79 8.09
C SER A 73 -12.19 -2.86 9.18
N GLU A 74 -11.11 -2.87 9.96
CA GLU A 74 -10.89 -3.81 11.05
C GLU A 74 -11.89 -3.61 12.19
N LYS A 75 -12.27 -2.37 12.50
CA LYS A 75 -13.30 -2.09 13.52
C LYS A 75 -14.65 -2.71 13.15
N ILE A 76 -15.05 -2.61 11.89
CA ILE A 76 -16.30 -3.22 11.40
C ILE A 76 -16.21 -4.75 11.51
N ILE A 77 -15.11 -5.34 11.01
CA ILE A 77 -14.89 -6.79 11.05
C ILE A 77 -14.89 -7.31 12.48
N LYS A 78 -14.15 -6.67 13.40
CA LYS A 78 -14.11 -7.05 14.82
C LYS A 78 -15.49 -6.99 15.47
N LYS A 79 -16.29 -5.95 15.18
CA LYS A 79 -17.65 -5.85 15.72
C LYS A 79 -18.55 -7.01 15.27
N ILE A 80 -18.33 -7.55 14.07
CA ILE A 80 -19.04 -8.75 13.59
C ILE A 80 -18.48 -10.00 14.28
N GLU A 81 -17.16 -10.17 14.32
CA GLU A 81 -16.46 -11.29 14.96
C GLU A 81 -16.79 -11.44 16.45
N GLU A 82 -16.82 -10.32 17.16
CA GLU A 82 -17.06 -10.25 18.60
C GLU A 82 -18.54 -10.22 18.98
N ASN A 83 -19.44 -10.24 17.99
CA ASN A 83 -20.87 -10.25 18.23
C ASN A 83 -21.25 -11.48 19.08
N SER A 84 -21.77 -11.24 20.29
CA SER A 84 -22.11 -12.30 21.24
C SER A 84 -23.17 -13.25 20.68
N SER A 85 -24.16 -12.72 19.98
CA SER A 85 -25.24 -13.51 19.40
C SER A 85 -24.74 -14.41 18.28
N LEU A 86 -23.77 -13.97 17.48
CA LEU A 86 -23.13 -14.82 16.48
C LEU A 86 -22.47 -16.03 17.16
N LYS A 87 -21.65 -15.80 18.19
CA LYS A 87 -20.94 -16.87 18.91
C LYS A 87 -21.90 -17.83 19.60
N GLU A 88 -22.94 -17.31 20.26
CA GLU A 88 -23.94 -18.10 20.98
C GLU A 88 -24.77 -18.97 20.01
N CYS A 89 -25.26 -18.38 18.91
CA CYS A 89 -26.04 -19.14 17.94
C CYS A 89 -25.17 -20.12 17.15
N GLN A 90 -23.88 -19.84 16.95
CA GLN A 90 -22.95 -20.83 16.38
C GLN A 90 -22.74 -22.03 17.32
N SER A 91 -22.61 -21.81 18.63
CA SER A 91 -22.38 -22.92 19.58
C SER A 91 -23.62 -23.77 19.82
N LYS A 92 -24.82 -23.16 19.78
CA LYS A 92 -26.08 -23.87 20.00
C LYS A 92 -26.49 -24.77 18.82
N ILE A 93 -26.02 -24.51 17.59
CA ILE A 93 -26.53 -25.16 16.38
C ILE A 93 -26.41 -26.71 16.38
N GLU A 94 -25.45 -27.26 17.13
CA GLU A 94 -25.21 -28.71 17.23
C GLU A 94 -25.88 -29.35 18.47
N SER A 95 -26.58 -28.56 19.29
CA SER A 95 -27.23 -29.02 20.51
C SER A 95 -28.72 -29.33 20.31
N THR A 96 -29.36 -29.92 21.32
CA THR A 96 -30.84 -29.98 21.37
C THR A 96 -31.36 -28.60 21.74
N ILE A 97 -32.00 -27.92 20.79
CA ILE A 97 -32.46 -26.53 20.93
C ILE A 97 -33.98 -26.51 21.04
N ASP A 98 -34.52 -25.78 22.01
CA ASP A 98 -35.96 -25.53 22.08
C ASP A 98 -36.42 -24.46 21.07
N ASP A 99 -37.74 -24.37 20.85
CA ASP A 99 -38.31 -23.42 19.89
C ASP A 99 -37.98 -21.96 20.21
N LYS A 100 -37.85 -21.62 21.49
CA LYS A 100 -37.59 -20.25 21.95
C LYS A 100 -36.17 -19.82 21.63
N ASP A 101 -35.21 -20.71 21.83
CA ASP A 101 -33.80 -20.50 21.45
C ASP A 101 -33.65 -20.40 19.93
N ILE A 102 -34.39 -21.20 19.15
CA ILE A 102 -34.42 -21.11 17.68
C ILE A 102 -34.93 -19.73 17.23
N ASP A 103 -36.09 -19.31 17.72
CA ASP A 103 -36.69 -18.01 17.35
C ASP A 103 -35.79 -16.84 17.76
N GLY A 104 -35.17 -16.92 18.96
CA GLY A 104 -34.20 -15.95 19.43
C GLY A 104 -32.98 -15.83 18.52
N CYS A 105 -32.43 -16.96 18.07
CA CYS A 105 -31.30 -16.98 17.14
C CYS A 105 -31.67 -16.47 15.75
N ILE A 106 -32.84 -16.81 15.20
CA ILE A 106 -33.32 -16.27 13.92
C ILE A 106 -33.35 -14.74 13.98
N LYS A 107 -33.93 -14.17 15.04
CA LYS A 107 -34.01 -12.71 15.21
C LYS A 107 -32.62 -12.08 15.29
N ASN A 108 -31.78 -12.57 16.21
CA ASN A 108 -30.47 -11.98 16.46
C ASN A 108 -29.54 -12.05 15.23
N ILE A 109 -29.55 -13.16 14.50
CA ILE A 109 -28.75 -13.34 13.28
C ILE A 109 -29.30 -12.49 12.13
N THR A 110 -30.62 -12.28 12.06
CA THR A 110 -31.24 -11.34 11.10
C THR A 110 -30.82 -9.90 11.37
N ASP A 111 -30.79 -9.48 12.63
CA ASP A 111 -30.33 -8.15 13.02
C ASP A 111 -28.84 -7.96 12.64
N LEU A 112 -28.00 -8.97 12.91
CA LEU A 112 -26.59 -8.94 12.50
C LEU A 112 -26.43 -8.91 10.97
N LYS A 113 -27.23 -9.67 10.22
CA LYS A 113 -27.22 -9.63 8.75
C LYS A 113 -27.55 -8.23 8.24
N THR A 114 -28.54 -7.58 8.84
CA THR A 114 -28.94 -6.21 8.51
C THR A 114 -27.81 -5.23 8.81
N TYR A 115 -27.12 -5.40 9.94
CA TYR A 115 -25.93 -4.61 10.26
C TYR A 115 -24.83 -4.75 9.20
N ILE A 116 -24.49 -5.98 8.80
CA ILE A 116 -23.48 -6.26 7.77
C ILE A 116 -23.85 -5.59 6.45
N LEU A 117 -25.11 -5.69 6.01
CA LEU A 117 -25.59 -5.05 4.79
C LEU A 117 -25.49 -3.52 4.84
N ASN A 118 -25.81 -2.92 5.98
CA ASN A 118 -25.71 -1.47 6.16
C ASN A 118 -24.26 -0.97 6.12
N GLU A 119 -23.29 -1.78 6.59
CA GLU A 119 -21.87 -1.44 6.59
C GLU A 119 -21.15 -1.79 5.28
N GLU A 120 -21.79 -2.54 4.38
CA GLU A 120 -21.17 -3.04 3.15
C GLU A 120 -20.61 -1.91 2.28
N ASN A 121 -21.35 -0.81 2.14
CA ASN A 121 -20.87 0.35 1.37
C ASN A 121 -19.68 1.04 2.05
N ASN A 122 -19.70 1.16 3.38
CA ASN A 122 -18.63 1.79 4.13
C ASN A 122 -17.33 0.98 4.03
N ILE A 123 -17.40 -0.32 4.29
CA ILE A 123 -16.22 -1.18 4.28
C ILE A 123 -15.63 -1.31 2.88
N ASN A 124 -16.47 -1.41 1.85
CA ASN A 124 -16.02 -1.42 0.45
C ASN A 124 -15.32 -0.11 0.07
N THR A 125 -15.78 1.03 0.59
CA THR A 125 -15.13 2.33 0.40
C THR A 125 -13.75 2.34 1.06
N TYR A 126 -13.63 1.89 2.31
CA TYR A 126 -12.35 1.80 3.01
C TYR A 126 -11.35 0.92 2.25
N PHE A 127 -11.79 -0.23 1.75
CA PHE A 127 -10.94 -1.10 0.94
C PHE A 127 -10.47 -0.42 -0.35
N LYS A 128 -11.39 0.22 -1.09
CA LYS A 128 -11.06 0.92 -2.33
C LYS A 128 -10.06 2.05 -2.09
N ASN A 129 -10.28 2.85 -1.05
CA ASN A 129 -9.38 3.94 -0.68
C ASN A 129 -7.99 3.43 -0.30
N ALA A 130 -7.92 2.39 0.54
CA ALA A 130 -6.65 1.78 0.92
C ALA A 130 -5.87 1.26 -0.30
N GLU A 131 -6.55 0.63 -1.27
CA GLU A 131 -5.93 0.17 -2.52
C GLU A 131 -5.41 1.32 -3.38
N GLU A 132 -6.16 2.43 -3.47
CA GLU A 132 -5.76 3.61 -4.23
C GLU A 132 -4.54 4.31 -3.62
N TYR A 133 -4.54 4.53 -2.30
CA TYR A 133 -3.39 5.08 -1.60
C TYR A 133 -2.16 4.18 -1.74
N ASN A 134 -2.34 2.85 -1.66
CA ASN A 134 -1.23 1.91 -1.80
C ASN A 134 -0.64 1.89 -3.22
N LYS A 135 -1.47 2.07 -4.26
CA LYS A 135 -1.00 2.29 -5.64
C LYS A 135 -0.15 3.55 -5.75
N ASN A 136 -0.56 4.64 -5.10
CA ASN A 136 0.19 5.89 -5.09
C ASN A 136 1.54 5.75 -4.37
N VAL A 137 1.59 4.99 -3.27
CA VAL A 137 2.86 4.64 -2.60
C VAL A 137 3.81 3.92 -3.56
N LEU A 138 3.32 2.89 -4.27
CA LEU A 138 4.15 2.13 -5.21
C LEU A 138 4.61 2.98 -6.40
N LEU A 139 3.76 3.86 -6.92
CA LEU A 139 4.11 4.80 -7.98
C LEU A 139 5.25 5.74 -7.54
N ASN A 140 5.12 6.33 -6.35
CA ASN A 140 6.14 7.24 -5.82
C ASN A 140 7.44 6.52 -5.46
N PHE A 141 7.36 5.29 -4.97
CA PHE A 141 8.53 4.42 -4.83
C PHE A 141 9.27 4.24 -6.16
N ASN A 142 8.55 3.88 -7.24
CA ASN A 142 9.15 3.72 -8.56
C ASN A 142 9.77 5.04 -9.09
N ASN A 143 9.14 6.18 -8.81
CA ASN A 143 9.69 7.49 -9.15
C ASN A 143 11.01 7.77 -8.41
N ILE A 144 11.13 7.36 -7.14
CA ILE A 144 12.37 7.46 -6.36
C ILE A 144 13.46 6.57 -6.96
N GLU A 145 13.16 5.32 -7.32
CA GLU A 145 14.12 4.41 -7.96
C GLU A 145 14.63 4.94 -9.31
N MET A 146 13.74 5.53 -10.11
CA MET A 146 14.10 6.17 -11.37
C MET A 146 14.97 7.42 -11.14
N ALA A 147 14.64 8.21 -10.13
CA ALA A 147 15.41 9.40 -9.73
C ALA A 147 16.83 9.02 -9.27
N ASP A 148 16.99 7.96 -8.47
CA ASP A 148 18.30 7.42 -8.09
C ASP A 148 19.10 7.01 -9.33
N THR A 149 18.53 6.19 -10.21
CA THR A 149 19.20 5.75 -11.45
C THR A 149 19.69 6.94 -12.28
N LYS A 150 18.84 7.96 -12.44
CA LYS A 150 19.19 9.18 -13.17
C LYS A 150 20.30 9.97 -12.48
N SER A 151 20.27 10.06 -11.14
CA SER A 151 21.30 10.74 -10.36
C SER A 151 22.66 10.02 -10.48
N GLN A 152 22.68 8.68 -10.41
CA GLN A 152 23.89 7.87 -10.58
C GLN A 152 24.48 8.04 -11.98
N TYR A 153 23.64 8.06 -13.01
CA TYR A 153 24.10 8.33 -14.38
C TYR A 153 24.76 9.71 -14.49
N ILE A 154 24.13 10.76 -13.95
CA ILE A 154 24.69 12.11 -13.94
C ILE A 154 26.03 12.13 -13.20
N LEU A 155 26.13 11.48 -12.04
CA LEU A 155 27.35 11.37 -11.24
C LEU A 155 28.48 10.63 -11.97
N ASN A 156 28.16 9.55 -12.68
CA ASN A 156 29.14 8.68 -13.36
C ASN A 156 29.65 9.24 -14.71
N ILE A 157 28.96 10.21 -15.33
CA ILE A 157 29.50 10.93 -16.48
C ILE A 157 30.72 11.76 -16.00
N LYS A 158 31.91 11.20 -16.27
CA LYS A 158 33.29 11.63 -15.96
C LYS A 158 33.56 11.99 -14.48
N LYS A 159 34.40 11.17 -13.82
CA LYS A 159 35.14 11.55 -12.60
C LYS A 159 36.19 12.58 -12.98
N ASN A 160 35.86 13.86 -12.86
CA ASN A 160 36.86 14.91 -12.96
C ASN A 160 37.58 15.00 -11.60
N ASN A 161 38.90 14.84 -11.61
CA ASN A 161 39.79 14.67 -10.44
C ASN A 161 39.88 15.89 -9.49
N GLY A 162 38.95 16.85 -9.57
CA GLY A 162 39.17 18.21 -9.05
C GLY A 162 38.13 18.79 -8.12
N THR A 163 37.06 18.10 -7.70
CA THR A 163 36.02 18.77 -6.87
C THR A 163 35.67 18.01 -5.60
N ASN A 164 36.23 18.52 -4.52
CA ASN A 164 36.34 17.96 -3.18
C ASN A 164 35.17 18.32 -2.24
N SER A 165 33.92 18.51 -2.71
CA SER A 165 32.88 19.05 -1.81
C SER A 165 31.41 18.74 -2.13
N ASN A 166 31.05 17.52 -2.54
CA ASN A 166 29.64 17.19 -2.82
C ASN A 166 29.15 15.84 -2.26
N ASP A 167 29.79 15.34 -1.20
CA ASP A 167 29.33 14.14 -0.48
C ASP A 167 27.92 14.30 0.10
N TYR A 168 27.53 15.52 0.50
CA TYR A 168 26.25 15.76 1.18
C TYR A 168 25.04 15.37 0.32
N ASN A 169 24.95 15.88 -0.92
CA ASN A 169 23.83 15.59 -1.82
C ASN A 169 23.80 14.11 -2.25
N ILE A 170 24.97 13.47 -2.35
CA ILE A 170 25.09 12.05 -2.68
C ILE A 170 24.63 11.18 -1.50
N ASN A 171 24.98 11.56 -0.28
CA ASN A 171 24.57 10.86 0.93
C ASN A 171 23.06 11.00 1.18
N GLU A 172 22.49 12.18 0.92
CA GLU A 172 21.05 12.42 1.02
C GLU A 172 20.26 11.52 0.04
N LEU A 173 20.72 11.38 -1.22
CA LEU A 173 20.13 10.44 -2.18
C LEU A 173 20.20 8.98 -1.71
N LYS A 174 21.35 8.56 -1.16
CA LYS A 174 21.52 7.21 -0.60
C LYS A 174 20.58 6.97 0.58
N GLU A 175 20.37 7.96 1.43
CA GLU A 175 19.44 7.85 2.56
C GLU A 175 18.00 7.66 2.09
N HIS A 176 17.54 8.46 1.13
CA HIS A 176 16.20 8.32 0.56
C HIS A 176 15.99 6.97 -0.15
N LYS A 177 17.03 6.43 -0.79
CA LYS A 177 17.00 5.06 -1.34
C LYS A 177 16.91 3.98 -0.25
N ASN A 178 17.69 4.12 0.81
CA ASN A 178 17.62 3.13 1.90
C ASN A 178 16.21 3.13 2.54
N LYS A 179 15.57 4.30 2.62
CA LYS A 179 14.16 4.43 3.03
C LYS A 179 13.19 3.85 1.98
N SER A 180 13.47 3.99 0.68
CA SER A 180 12.58 3.54 -0.40
C SER A 180 12.30 2.03 -0.38
N ASN A 181 13.31 1.21 -0.06
CA ASN A 181 13.11 -0.24 0.08
C ASN A 181 12.05 -0.60 1.13
N GLY A 182 12.00 0.15 2.24
CA GLY A 182 10.99 -0.03 3.28
C GLY A 182 9.57 0.24 2.75
N TYR A 183 9.41 1.21 1.85
CA TYR A 183 8.12 1.56 1.27
C TYR A 183 7.54 0.47 0.37
N LYS A 184 8.39 -0.26 -0.37
CA LYS A 184 7.95 -1.41 -1.17
C LYS A 184 7.44 -2.53 -0.27
N ASP A 185 8.20 -2.89 0.75
CA ASP A 185 7.80 -3.95 1.70
C ASP A 185 6.52 -3.58 2.45
N GLU A 186 6.37 -2.31 2.82
CA GLU A 186 5.14 -1.78 3.44
C GLU A 186 3.95 -1.86 2.49
N ALA A 187 4.12 -1.49 1.21
CA ALA A 187 3.06 -1.58 0.21
C ALA A 187 2.62 -3.05 -0.03
N ASP A 188 3.55 -3.99 0.00
CA ASP A 188 3.25 -5.42 -0.10
C ASP A 188 2.49 -5.94 1.12
N LYS A 189 2.86 -5.48 2.33
CA LYS A 189 2.14 -5.78 3.57
C LYS A 189 0.71 -5.23 3.53
N ASN A 190 0.55 -3.98 3.09
CA ASN A 190 -0.75 -3.33 2.95
C ASN A 190 -1.66 -4.10 1.99
N THR A 191 -1.14 -4.52 0.83
CA THR A 191 -1.89 -5.35 -0.12
C THR A 191 -2.40 -6.65 0.50
N LYS A 192 -1.55 -7.33 1.29
CA LYS A 192 -1.93 -8.57 1.99
C LYS A 192 -2.99 -8.32 3.06
N ALA A 193 -2.86 -7.23 3.83
CA ALA A 193 -3.82 -6.86 4.87
C ALA A 193 -5.20 -6.54 4.27
N ILE A 194 -5.25 -5.72 3.20
CA ILE A 194 -6.50 -5.41 2.48
C ILE A 194 -7.19 -6.69 2.01
N LYS A 195 -6.43 -7.59 1.36
CA LYS A 195 -6.96 -8.86 0.87
C LYS A 195 -7.53 -9.72 2.01
N LYS A 196 -6.79 -9.85 3.10
CA LYS A 196 -7.23 -10.62 4.29
C LYS A 196 -8.53 -10.04 4.88
N ASN A 197 -8.63 -8.72 4.99
CA ASN A 197 -9.83 -8.07 5.54
C ASN A 197 -11.05 -8.25 4.62
N LYS A 198 -10.86 -8.17 3.30
CA LYS A 198 -11.91 -8.49 2.32
C LYS A 198 -12.42 -9.93 2.47
N GLU A 199 -11.49 -10.88 2.53
CA GLU A 199 -11.81 -12.30 2.69
C GLU A 199 -12.56 -12.58 4.01
N LEU A 200 -12.13 -11.96 5.12
CA LEU A 200 -12.80 -12.08 6.41
C LEU A 200 -14.23 -11.52 6.38
N PHE A 201 -14.42 -10.33 5.79
CA PHE A 201 -15.75 -9.71 5.71
C PHE A 201 -16.72 -10.57 4.88
N GLU A 202 -16.28 -11.05 3.71
CA GLU A 202 -17.11 -11.94 2.88
C GLU A 202 -17.41 -13.26 3.57
N LYS A 203 -16.43 -13.82 4.29
CA LYS A 203 -16.65 -15.02 5.11
C LYS A 203 -17.77 -14.79 6.13
N TYR A 204 -17.74 -13.69 6.89
CA TYR A 204 -18.79 -13.41 7.88
C TYR A 204 -20.16 -13.21 7.25
N LYS A 205 -20.23 -12.56 6.09
CA LYS A 205 -21.49 -12.41 5.31
C LYS A 205 -22.08 -13.76 4.93
N GLN A 206 -21.23 -14.71 4.52
CA GLN A 206 -21.62 -16.08 4.20
C GLN A 206 -22.02 -16.85 5.46
N ASP A 207 -21.21 -16.81 6.53
CA ASP A 207 -21.45 -17.53 7.78
C ASP A 207 -22.79 -17.14 8.41
N VAL A 208 -23.10 -15.83 8.47
CA VAL A 208 -24.38 -15.32 8.97
C VAL A 208 -25.55 -15.81 8.14
N THR A 209 -25.40 -15.86 6.81
CA THR A 209 -26.46 -16.34 5.91
C THR A 209 -26.68 -17.84 6.07
N VAL A 210 -25.62 -18.63 6.15
CA VAL A 210 -25.69 -20.09 6.36
C VAL A 210 -26.33 -20.39 7.70
N LEU A 211 -25.93 -19.68 8.76
CA LEU A 211 -26.47 -19.87 10.10
C LEU A 211 -27.97 -19.55 10.16
N LEU A 212 -28.39 -18.44 9.55
CA LEU A 212 -29.80 -18.07 9.47
C LEU A 212 -30.64 -19.12 8.75
N ASN A 213 -30.13 -19.67 7.64
CA ASN A 213 -30.80 -20.73 6.89
C ASN A 213 -30.95 -22.02 7.72
N LYS A 214 -29.90 -22.39 8.47
CA LYS A 214 -29.95 -23.57 9.36
C LYS A 214 -31.03 -23.41 10.45
N TYR A 215 -31.05 -22.26 11.14
CA TYR A 215 -32.07 -21.99 12.15
C TYR A 215 -33.49 -21.95 11.57
N SER A 216 -33.66 -21.36 10.39
CA SER A 216 -34.94 -21.33 9.69
C SER A 216 -35.43 -22.75 9.33
N ALA A 217 -34.52 -23.64 8.92
CA ALA A 217 -34.85 -25.04 8.65
C ALA A 217 -35.23 -25.81 9.93
N LEU A 218 -34.52 -25.57 11.04
CA LEU A 218 -34.86 -26.14 12.35
C LEU A 218 -36.26 -25.69 12.80
N ALA A 219 -36.59 -24.40 12.69
CA ALA A 219 -37.91 -23.88 13.03
C ALA A 219 -39.04 -24.55 12.23
N LEU A 220 -38.82 -24.76 10.92
CA LEU A 220 -39.80 -25.44 10.07
C LEU A 220 -39.95 -26.92 10.45
N LYS A 221 -38.84 -27.61 10.73
CA LYS A 221 -38.86 -29.00 11.18
C LYS A 221 -39.64 -29.16 12.48
N ASN A 222 -39.36 -28.32 13.49
CA ASN A 222 -40.05 -28.39 14.78
C ASN A 222 -41.56 -28.15 14.64
N LYS A 223 -41.97 -27.18 13.81
CA LYS A 223 -43.38 -26.94 13.50
C LYS A 223 -44.04 -28.16 12.85
N PHE A 224 -43.36 -28.81 11.92
CA PHE A 224 -43.85 -30.02 11.26
C PHE A 224 -43.98 -31.19 12.24
N ASP A 225 -42.94 -31.45 13.04
CA ASP A 225 -42.92 -32.54 14.02
C ASP A 225 -44.01 -32.35 15.09
N LYS A 226 -44.24 -31.12 15.54
CA LYS A 226 -45.35 -30.78 16.45
C LYS A 226 -46.71 -31.03 15.80
N THR A 227 -46.92 -30.53 14.58
CA THR A 227 -48.18 -30.72 13.83
C THR A 227 -48.47 -32.20 13.61
N LYS A 228 -47.44 -32.99 13.29
CA LYS A 228 -47.53 -34.44 13.13
C LYS A 228 -47.96 -35.11 14.43
N THR A 229 -47.29 -34.78 15.54
CA THR A 229 -47.61 -35.33 16.87
C THR A 229 -49.05 -35.00 17.28
N ASP A 230 -49.47 -33.74 17.12
CA ASP A 230 -50.83 -33.29 17.41
C ASP A 230 -51.85 -34.05 16.55
N SER A 231 -51.55 -34.26 15.27
CA SER A 231 -52.43 -35.02 14.35
C SER A 231 -52.54 -36.50 14.71
N GLU A 232 -51.41 -37.14 15.07
CA GLU A 232 -51.39 -38.53 15.51
C GLU A 232 -52.20 -38.74 16.80
N GLN A 233 -52.13 -37.78 17.73
CA GLN A 233 -52.92 -37.78 18.96
C GLN A 233 -54.42 -37.67 18.67
N ILE A 234 -54.83 -36.74 17.79
CA ILE A 234 -56.24 -36.59 17.37
C ILE A 234 -56.76 -37.89 16.72
N ILE A 235 -55.97 -38.49 15.82
CA ILE A 235 -56.35 -39.76 15.16
C ILE A 235 -56.55 -40.87 16.18
N LYS A 236 -55.68 -40.94 17.21
CA LYS A 236 -55.79 -41.93 18.28
C LYS A 236 -57.08 -41.72 19.08
N GLU A 237 -57.37 -40.48 19.48
CA GLU A 237 -58.59 -40.13 20.23
C GLU A 237 -59.87 -40.45 19.46
N ILE A 238 -59.90 -40.18 18.14
CA ILE A 238 -61.04 -40.56 17.28
C ILE A 238 -61.22 -42.07 17.24
N LYS A 239 -60.13 -42.84 17.09
CA LYS A 239 -60.20 -44.30 17.07
C LYS A 239 -60.71 -44.86 18.40
N ASP A 240 -60.16 -44.37 19.51
CA ASP A 240 -60.54 -44.84 20.85
C ASP A 240 -62.03 -44.58 21.15
N GLN A 241 -62.61 -43.50 20.63
CA GLN A 241 -64.05 -43.20 20.75
C GLN A 241 -64.97 -44.08 19.88
N ILE A 242 -64.47 -44.65 18.78
CA ILE A 242 -65.27 -45.50 17.88
C ILE A 242 -65.39 -46.95 18.42
N TYR A 243 -64.46 -47.39 19.26
CA TYR A 243 -64.44 -48.74 19.85
C TYR A 243 -65.05 -48.83 21.25
N LEU A 244 -65.72 -47.77 21.73
CA LEU A 244 -66.55 -47.71 22.93
C LEU A 244 -68.03 -47.79 22.58
#